data_AF-A0A840W2V0-F1
#
_entry.id   AF-A0A840W2V0-F1
#
_cell.length_a   1.000
_cell.length_b   1.000
_cell.length_c   1.000
_cell.angle_alpha   90.00
_cell.angle_beta   90.00
_cell.angle_gamma   90.00
#
_symmetry.space_group_name_H-M   'P 1'
#
loop_
_entity.id
_entity.type
_entity.pdbx_description
1 polymer ?
#
loop_
_entity_poly.entity_id
_entity_poly.type
_entity_poly.pdbx_seq_one_letter_code
_entity_poly.pdbx_strand_id
1 'polypeptide(L)'
;MGQAEHVDAVEMLFTSLLVQAMRAMRRAVSTRDARARSRTRSFRSSFLSAFAARIGERLNESAHTEQDRAVHEYARDGTDLLPVLASKERQVEEAVTEAFPELGSVRLNHSNNVWGWRAGRASADSAALHTGQRIEP
;
A
#
# COMPACT_ATOMS: atom_id res chain seq x y z
N MET A 1 -2.62 16.36 17.41
CA MET A 1 -3.88 15.61 17.18
C MET A 1 -3.98 14.97 15.79
N GLY A 2 -3.14 15.31 14.80
CA GLY A 2 -3.20 14.68 13.47
C GLY A 2 -2.54 13.29 13.31
N GLN A 3 -1.68 12.85 14.24
CA GLN A 3 -0.98 11.56 14.06
C GLN A 3 -1.89 10.35 14.31
N ALA A 4 -2.79 10.42 15.29
CA ALA A 4 -3.67 9.30 15.63
C ALA A 4 -4.67 8.98 14.50
N GLU A 5 -5.30 10.02 13.92
CA GLU A 5 -6.23 9.87 12.80
C GLU A 5 -5.55 9.30 11.53
N HIS A 6 -4.28 9.66 11.28
CA HIS A 6 -3.52 9.09 10.17
C HIS A 6 -3.20 7.61 10.43
N VAL A 7 -2.87 7.23 11.66
CA VAL A 7 -2.64 5.83 12.04
C VAL A 7 -3.92 5.01 11.87
N ASP A 8 -5.06 5.50 12.37
CA ASP A 8 -6.35 4.84 12.22
C ASP A 8 -6.73 4.65 10.74
N ALA A 9 -6.51 5.68 9.91
CA ALA A 9 -6.75 5.61 8.47
C ALA A 9 -5.85 4.56 7.79
N VAL A 10 -4.58 4.49 8.16
CA VAL A 10 -3.64 3.48 7.63
C VAL A 10 -4.03 2.08 8.08
N GLU A 11 -4.45 1.88 9.33
CA GLU A 11 -4.91 0.59 9.83
C GLU A 11 -6.17 0.11 9.10
N MET A 12 -7.14 1.02 8.90
CA MET A 12 -8.34 0.74 8.10
C MET A 12 -7.97 0.38 6.65
N LEU A 13 -7.06 1.13 6.03
CA LEU A 13 -6.58 0.86 4.68
C LEU A 13 -5.88 -0.51 4.60
N PHE A 14 -4.95 -0.80 5.51
CA PHE A 14 -4.24 -2.07 5.59
C PHE A 14 -5.20 -3.25 5.72
N THR A 15 -6.14 -3.17 6.65
CA THR A 15 -7.12 -4.22 6.90
C THR A 15 -8.02 -4.42 5.67
N SER A 16 -8.49 -3.34 5.06
CA SER A 16 -9.29 -3.37 3.84
C SER A 16 -8.53 -4.01 2.69
N LEU A 17 -7.26 -3.65 2.50
CA LEU A 17 -6.41 -4.22 1.46
C LEU A 17 -6.10 -5.69 1.69
N LEU A 18 -5.89 -6.11 2.93
CA LEU A 18 -5.68 -7.52 3.26
C LEU A 18 -6.92 -8.34 2.89
N VAL A 19 -8.12 -7.85 3.21
CA VAL A 19 -9.39 -8.48 2.82
C VAL A 19 -9.55 -8.54 1.30
N GLN A 20 -9.24 -7.45 0.59
CA GLN A 20 -9.29 -7.39 -0.88
C GLN A 20 -8.30 -8.37 -1.52
N ALA A 21 -7.04 -8.40 -1.05
CA ALA A 21 -6.00 -9.30 -1.53
C ALA A 21 -6.42 -10.77 -1.37
N MET A 22 -6.94 -11.15 -0.20
CA MET A 22 -7.44 -12.51 0.03
C MET A 22 -8.61 -12.87 -0.88
N ARG A 23 -9.55 -11.94 -1.12
CA ARG A 23 -10.69 -12.16 -2.03
C ARG A 23 -10.23 -12.29 -3.48
N ALA A 24 -9.34 -11.41 -3.94
CA ALA A 24 -8.81 -11.42 -5.29
C ALA A 24 -7.97 -12.68 -5.55
N MET A 25 -7.11 -13.06 -4.61
CA MET A 25 -6.32 -14.29 -4.70
C MET A 25 -7.20 -15.53 -4.86
N ARG A 26 -8.31 -15.62 -4.12
CA ARG A 26 -9.29 -16.73 -4.25
C ARG A 26 -9.96 -16.74 -5.62
N ARG A 27 -10.26 -15.59 -6.21
CA ARG A 27 -10.88 -15.46 -7.55
C ARG A 27 -9.92 -15.72 -8.70
N ALA A 28 -8.63 -15.40 -8.52
CA ALA A 28 -7.58 -15.68 -9.49
C ALA A 28 -7.36 -17.18 -9.75
N VAL A 29 -8.02 -18.04 -8.95
CA VAL A 29 -7.98 -19.51 -9.08
C VAL A 29 -9.16 -20.00 -9.94
N SER A 30 -8.92 -20.25 -11.24
CA SER A 30 -9.91 -20.79 -12.20
C SER A 30 -9.96 -22.32 -12.21
N THR A 31 -11.15 -22.92 -12.14
CA THR A 31 -11.43 -24.35 -11.93
C THR A 31 -10.74 -25.34 -12.89
N ARG A 32 -10.31 -24.92 -14.08
CA ARG A 32 -9.75 -25.82 -15.13
C ARG A 32 -8.23 -26.06 -15.05
N ASP A 33 -7.46 -25.13 -14.48
CA ASP A 33 -5.99 -25.26 -14.24
C ASP A 33 -5.60 -25.07 -12.76
N ALA A 34 -6.58 -24.75 -11.91
CA ALA A 34 -6.45 -24.39 -10.50
C ALA A 34 -5.85 -25.44 -9.56
N ARG A 35 -5.94 -26.73 -9.91
CA ARG A 35 -5.72 -27.80 -8.93
C ARG A 35 -4.24 -28.06 -8.62
N ALA A 36 -3.34 -27.82 -9.58
CA ALA A 36 -1.92 -28.20 -9.46
C ALA A 36 -0.94 -27.03 -9.21
N ARG A 37 -1.12 -25.87 -9.87
CA ARG A 37 -0.15 -24.75 -9.83
C ARG A 37 -0.53 -23.57 -8.93
N SER A 38 -1.81 -23.41 -8.63
CA SER A 38 -2.39 -22.23 -7.94
C SER A 38 -2.51 -22.40 -6.41
N ARG A 39 -2.39 -23.64 -5.89
CA ARG A 39 -2.48 -23.96 -4.46
C ARG A 39 -1.14 -24.00 -3.72
N THR A 40 -0.03 -23.81 -4.43
CA THR A 40 1.29 -23.92 -3.83
C THR A 40 1.59 -22.70 -2.97
N ARG A 41 2.37 -22.92 -1.91
CA ARG A 41 2.93 -21.83 -1.09
C ARG A 41 3.62 -20.77 -1.96
N SER A 42 4.28 -21.19 -3.04
CA SER A 42 4.95 -20.30 -3.99
C SER A 42 4.00 -19.40 -4.76
N PHE A 43 2.81 -19.87 -5.16
CA PHE A 43 1.83 -18.99 -5.79
C PHE A 43 1.35 -17.90 -4.83
N ARG A 44 0.95 -18.29 -3.60
CA ARG A 44 0.40 -17.34 -2.61
C ARG A 44 1.43 -16.31 -2.18
N SER A 45 2.67 -16.73 -1.95
CA SER A 45 3.77 -15.82 -1.59
C SER A 45 4.06 -14.84 -2.72
N SER A 46 4.21 -15.30 -3.97
CA SER A 46 4.44 -14.39 -5.10
C SER A 46 3.26 -13.45 -5.35
N PHE A 47 2.03 -13.91 -5.15
CA PHE A 47 0.83 -13.07 -5.26
C PHE A 47 0.84 -11.94 -4.23
N LEU A 48 1.04 -12.27 -2.95
CA LEU A 48 1.00 -11.26 -1.88
C LEU A 48 2.14 -10.25 -2.02
N SER A 49 3.35 -10.71 -2.33
CA SER A 49 4.49 -9.82 -2.59
C SER A 49 4.22 -8.87 -3.76
N ALA A 50 3.70 -9.38 -4.88
CA ALA A 50 3.42 -8.55 -6.05
C ALA A 50 2.25 -7.58 -5.82
N PHE A 51 1.23 -8.02 -5.09
CA PHE A 51 0.10 -7.18 -4.70
C PHE A 51 0.58 -6.03 -3.83
N ALA A 52 1.31 -6.34 -2.74
CA ALA A 52 1.84 -5.32 -1.83
C ALA A 52 2.77 -4.33 -2.54
N ALA A 53 3.69 -4.83 -3.38
CA ALA A 53 4.58 -3.97 -4.16
C ALA A 53 3.80 -3.00 -5.06
N ARG A 54 2.79 -3.48 -5.79
CA ARG A 54 1.99 -2.60 -6.66
C ARG A 54 1.12 -1.62 -5.88
N ILE A 55 0.59 -2.01 -4.72
CA ILE A 55 -0.13 -1.06 -3.87
C ILE A 55 0.82 0.05 -3.40
N GLY A 56 2.05 -0.28 -2.98
CA GLY A 56 3.06 0.70 -2.60
C GLY A 56 3.39 1.68 -3.74
N GLU A 57 3.58 1.16 -4.96
CA GLU A 57 3.75 2.01 -6.16
C GLU A 57 2.58 2.97 -6.34
N ARG A 58 1.33 2.47 -6.32
CA ARG A 58 0.12 3.30 -6.51
C ARG A 58 -0.05 4.36 -5.43
N LEU A 59 0.28 4.03 -4.18
CA LEU A 59 0.25 4.98 -3.06
C LEU A 59 1.30 6.07 -3.25
N ASN A 60 2.52 5.71 -3.66
CA ASN A 60 3.57 6.68 -3.95
C ASN A 60 3.22 7.57 -5.14
N GLU A 61 2.68 7.00 -6.23
CA GLU A 61 2.19 7.74 -7.40
C GLU A 61 1.11 8.77 -6.99
N SER A 62 0.17 8.36 -6.13
CA SER A 62 -0.88 9.25 -5.61
C SER A 62 -0.30 10.35 -4.71
N ALA A 63 0.62 9.99 -3.80
CA ALA A 63 1.24 10.93 -2.89
C ALA A 63 2.03 12.01 -3.62
N HIS A 64 2.83 11.65 -4.63
CA HIS A 64 3.57 12.61 -5.46
C HIS A 64 2.61 13.55 -6.20
N THR A 65 1.54 13.00 -6.79
CA THR A 65 0.55 13.81 -7.52
C THR A 65 -0.11 14.86 -6.61
N GLU A 66 -0.50 14.48 -5.38
CA GLU A 66 -1.11 15.42 -4.45
C GLU A 66 -0.09 16.42 -3.86
N GLN A 67 1.16 15.98 -3.61
CA GLN A 67 2.23 16.87 -3.18
C GLN A 67 2.54 17.94 -4.24
N ASP A 68 2.69 17.55 -5.51
CA ASP A 68 2.95 18.48 -6.60
C ASP A 68 1.82 19.51 -6.73
N ARG A 69 0.56 19.06 -6.64
CA ARG A 69 -0.60 19.95 -6.64
C ARG A 69 -0.55 20.95 -5.48
N ALA A 70 -0.31 20.48 -4.26
CA ALA A 70 -0.22 21.33 -3.09
C ALA A 70 0.94 22.33 -3.22
N VAL A 71 2.14 21.90 -3.62
CA VAL A 71 3.27 22.82 -3.83
C VAL A 71 2.90 23.89 -4.86
N HIS A 72 2.25 23.52 -5.97
CA HIS A 72 1.82 24.49 -6.98
C HIS A 72 0.74 25.46 -6.50
N GLU A 73 -0.22 25.00 -5.69
CA GLU A 73 -1.28 25.84 -5.11
C GLU A 73 -0.71 26.83 -4.10
N TYR A 74 0.07 26.36 -3.13
CA TYR A 74 0.62 27.20 -2.06
C TYR A 74 1.74 28.11 -2.54
N ALA A 75 2.51 27.73 -3.58
CA ALA A 75 3.46 28.63 -4.22
C ALA A 75 2.77 29.84 -4.87
N ARG A 76 1.53 29.70 -5.37
CA ARG A 76 0.74 30.85 -5.86
C ARG A 76 0.33 31.79 -4.73
N ASP A 77 0.12 31.24 -3.54
CA ASP A 77 -0.22 31.98 -2.31
C ASP A 77 1.03 32.44 -1.54
N GLY A 78 2.24 32.25 -2.08
CA GLY A 78 3.51 32.67 -1.49
C GLY A 78 3.98 31.86 -0.27
N THR A 79 3.39 30.68 -0.04
CA THR A 79 3.73 29.80 1.08
C THR A 79 4.60 28.63 0.61
N ASP A 80 5.79 28.47 1.19
CA ASP A 80 6.66 27.32 0.93
C ASP A 80 6.34 26.17 1.91
N LEU A 81 5.80 25.07 1.37
CA LEU A 81 5.40 23.89 2.14
C LEU A 81 6.52 22.87 2.37
N LEU A 82 7.61 22.94 1.59
CA LEU A 82 8.68 21.93 1.65
C LEU A 82 9.36 21.86 3.03
N PRO A 83 9.64 22.98 3.73
CA PRO A 83 10.21 22.94 5.07
C PRO A 83 9.28 22.30 6.11
N VAL A 84 7.96 22.50 5.95
CA VAL A 84 6.96 21.94 6.87
C VAL A 84 6.87 20.42 6.71
N LEU A 85 6.89 19.92 5.46
CA LEU A 85 6.89 18.49 5.18
C LEU A 85 8.18 17.82 5.70
N ALA A 86 9.34 18.44 5.47
CA ALA A 86 10.62 17.92 5.98
C ALA A 86 10.67 17.88 7.52
N SER A 87 10.08 18.88 8.20
CA SER A 87 9.99 18.85 9.66
C SER A 87 9.06 17.76 10.16
N LYS A 88 7.94 17.50 9.47
CA LYS A 88 7.00 16.42 9.82
C LYS A 88 7.63 15.05 9.61
N GLU A 89 8.35 14.84 8.52
CA GLU A 89 9.06 13.59 8.23
C GLU A 89 10.04 13.23 9.37
N ARG A 90 10.83 14.20 9.83
CA ARG A 90 11.76 14.00 10.94
C ARG A 90 11.06 13.65 12.27
N GLN A 91 9.96 14.32 12.59
CA GLN A 91 9.16 14.00 13.79
C GLN A 91 8.59 12.58 13.72
N VAL A 92 8.20 12.11 12.52
CA VAL A 92 7.73 10.74 12.33
C VAL A 92 8.88 9.75 12.51
N GLU A 93 10.06 10.02 11.95
CA GLU A 93 11.23 9.16 12.09
C GLU A 93 11.69 9.02 13.55
N GLU A 94 11.70 10.13 14.30
CA GLU A 94 11.98 10.15 15.74
C GLU A 94 10.96 9.30 16.52
N ALA A 95 9.66 9.52 16.26
CA ALA A 95 8.59 8.78 16.92
C ALA A 95 8.62 7.26 16.60
N VAL A 96 8.96 6.89 15.36
CA VAL A 96 9.12 5.48 14.95
C VAL A 96 10.31 4.84 15.67
N THR A 97 11.43 5.55 15.77
CA THR A 97 12.64 5.06 16.45
C THR A 97 12.39 4.85 17.95
N GLU A 98 11.65 5.77 18.58
CA GLU A 98 11.27 5.66 19.99
C GLU A 98 10.29 4.49 20.23
N ALA A 99 9.26 4.36 19.37
CA ALA A 99 8.23 3.33 19.52
C ALA A 99 8.74 1.92 19.18
N PHE A 100 9.72 1.80 18.28
CA PHE A 100 10.22 0.52 17.76
C PHE A 100 11.75 0.45 17.77
N PRO A 101 12.38 0.37 18.95
CA PRO A 101 13.84 0.45 19.08
C PRO A 101 14.60 -0.72 18.42
N GLU A 102 13.94 -1.86 18.20
CA GLU A 102 14.51 -3.05 17.56
C GLU A 102 14.05 -3.23 16.11
N LEU A 103 13.61 -2.15 15.45
CA LEU A 103 13.14 -2.22 14.06
C LEU A 103 14.28 -2.66 13.12
N GLY A 104 14.06 -3.76 12.40
CA GLY A 104 15.04 -4.34 11.48
C GLY A 104 14.43 -4.74 10.14
N SER A 105 15.27 -4.93 9.13
CA SER A 105 14.84 -5.42 7.81
C SER A 105 14.96 -6.94 7.72
N VAL A 106 13.92 -7.60 7.20
CA VAL A 106 13.94 -9.03 6.92
C VAL A 106 13.94 -9.23 5.42
N ARG A 107 14.90 -10.00 4.91
CA ARG A 107 14.92 -10.38 3.49
C ARG A 107 13.88 -11.48 3.26
N LEU A 108 12.75 -11.11 2.65
CA LEU A 108 11.74 -12.07 2.23
C LEU A 108 12.27 -12.90 1.05
N ASN A 109 12.33 -14.22 1.22
CA ASN A 109 12.66 -15.13 0.12
C ASN A 109 11.44 -15.20 -0.81
N HIS A 110 11.48 -14.44 -1.90
CA HIS A 110 10.39 -14.39 -2.85
C HIS A 110 10.37 -15.67 -3.66
N SER A 111 9.27 -16.41 -3.62
CA SER A 111 9.07 -17.48 -4.59
C SER A 111 8.99 -16.89 -5.99
N ASN A 112 9.63 -17.55 -6.97
CA ASN A 112 9.66 -17.09 -8.35
C ASN A 112 8.45 -17.61 -9.17
N ASN A 113 7.23 -17.48 -8.63
CA ASN A 113 6.03 -17.87 -9.36
C ASN A 113 5.50 -16.69 -10.19
N VAL A 114 5.83 -16.69 -11.48
CA VAL A 114 5.44 -15.64 -12.43
C VAL A 114 3.92 -15.47 -12.51
N TRP A 115 3.14 -16.54 -12.40
CA TRP A 115 1.68 -16.46 -12.42
C TRP A 115 1.13 -15.79 -11.16
N GLY A 116 1.67 -16.15 -9.99
CA GLY A 116 1.34 -15.48 -8.73
C GLY A 116 1.66 -13.99 -8.80
N TRP A 117 2.83 -13.65 -9.32
CA TRP A 117 3.26 -12.26 -9.49
C TRP A 117 2.31 -11.46 -10.40
N ARG A 118 2.03 -11.95 -11.61
CA ARG A 118 1.14 -11.28 -12.57
C ARG A 118 -0.29 -11.13 -12.03
N ALA A 119 -0.83 -12.18 -11.41
CA ALA A 119 -2.16 -12.12 -10.80
C ALA A 119 -2.23 -11.12 -9.63
N GLY A 120 -1.17 -11.05 -8.83
CA GLY A 120 -1.04 -10.08 -7.73
C GLY A 120 -1.01 -8.64 -8.23
N ARG A 121 -0.18 -8.33 -9.23
CA ARG A 121 -0.12 -7.01 -9.90
C ARG A 121 -1.49 -6.59 -10.42
N ALA A 122 -2.12 -7.42 -11.27
CA ALA A 122 -3.40 -7.09 -11.89
C ALA A 122 -4.53 -6.91 -10.87
N SER A 123 -4.53 -7.72 -9.80
CA SER A 123 -5.49 -7.57 -8.70
C SER A 123 -5.25 -6.29 -7.92
N ALA A 124 -3.99 -5.91 -7.70
CA ALA A 124 -3.63 -4.67 -7.04
C ALA A 124 -4.02 -3.45 -7.86
N ASP A 125 -3.97 -3.49 -9.20
CA ASP A 125 -4.42 -2.36 -10.02
C ASP A 125 -5.92 -2.03 -9.83
N SER A 126 -6.74 -3.06 -9.58
CA SER A 126 -8.18 -2.90 -9.35
C SER A 126 -8.55 -2.72 -7.87
N ALA A 127 -7.59 -2.70 -6.95
CA ALA A 127 -7.86 -2.58 -5.53
C ALA A 127 -8.27 -1.14 -5.16
N ALA A 128 -9.25 -1.01 -4.29
CA ALA A 128 -9.67 0.28 -3.74
C ALA A 128 -8.65 0.76 -2.68
N LEU A 129 -8.12 1.97 -2.89
CA LEU A 129 -7.16 2.65 -2.00
C LEU A 129 -7.79 3.77 -1.17
N HIS A 130 -9.03 4.16 -1.45
CA HIS A 130 -9.70 5.23 -0.74
C HIS A 130 -10.29 4.72 0.59
N THR A 131 -10.02 5.42 1.69
CA THR A 131 -10.57 5.09 3.03
C THR A 131 -11.96 5.68 3.28
N GLY A 132 -12.57 6.36 2.32
CA GLY A 132 -13.93 6.85 2.50
C GLY A 132 -14.42 7.64 1.30
N GLN A 133 -15.23 7.00 0.47
CA GLN A 133 -16.32 7.73 -0.17
C GLN A 133 -17.53 7.44 0.70
N ARG A 134 -17.96 8.43 1.48
CA ARG A 134 -19.32 8.44 2.01
C ARG A 134 -20.21 8.31 0.78
N ILE A 135 -20.92 7.18 0.68
CA ILE A 135 -21.97 7.01 -0.30
C ILE A 135 -23.03 8.02 0.13
N GLU A 136 -23.00 9.21 -0.45
CA GLU A 136 -24.15 10.11 -0.37
C GLU A 136 -25.32 9.46 -1.11
N PRO A 137 -26.54 9.55 -0.56
CA PRO A 137 -27.73 8.90 -1.09
C PRO A 137 -28.16 9.44 -2.47
#